data_AF-A0AAU3JBE4-F1
#
_entry.id   AF-A0AAU3JBE4-F1
#
_cell.length_a   1.000
_cell.length_b   1.000
_cell.length_c   1.000
_cell.angle_alpha   90.00
_cell.angle_beta   90.00
_cell.angle_gamma   90.00
#
_symmetry.space_group_name_H-M   'P 1'
#
loop_
_entity.id
_entity.type
_entity.pdbx_description
1 polymer ?
#
loop_
_entity_poly.entity_id
_entity_poly.type
_entity_poly.pdbx_seq_one_letter_code
_entity_poly.pdbx_strand_id
1 'polypeptide(L)'
;MDDRDDDPSLRRGRGRPDHEWQRVVVQALTASPVLADRSARAMLVELVGDVLGRPVHLREQATVPLQFLELVRFCVREDGGLPALAHAVRTVAGDGLTADTVGEQVRKFLEAVAPGRAGER
;
A
#
# COMPACT_ATOMS: atom_id res chain seq x y z
N MET A 1 17.03 -35.51 -30.52
CA MET A 1 15.58 -35.61 -30.75
C MET A 1 14.96 -35.71 -29.36
N ASP A 2 14.91 -34.60 -28.61
CA ASP A 2 14.03 -33.44 -28.85
C ASP A 2 12.58 -33.96 -28.94
N ASP A 3 11.61 -33.55 -28.13
CA ASP A 3 11.38 -32.24 -27.56
C ASP A 3 10.38 -32.39 -26.39
N ARG A 4 10.65 -31.68 -25.30
CA ARG A 4 9.70 -30.90 -24.48
C ARG A 4 8.28 -31.45 -24.28
N ASP A 5 8.09 -32.02 -23.08
CA ASP A 5 6.85 -31.84 -22.30
C ASP A 5 7.20 -31.10 -20.99
N ASP A 6 7.85 -29.93 -21.13
CA ASP A 6 7.87 -28.91 -20.07
C ASP A 6 6.84 -27.88 -20.50
N ASP A 7 5.59 -28.05 -20.05
CA ASP A 7 4.54 -27.06 -20.25
C ASP A 7 4.81 -25.87 -19.31
N PRO A 8 5.23 -24.69 -19.80
CA PRO A 8 5.46 -23.52 -18.96
C PRO A 8 4.15 -22.86 -18.50
N SER A 9 2.99 -23.43 -18.82
CA SER A 9 1.68 -22.81 -18.60
C SER A 9 1.22 -22.92 -17.13
N LEU A 10 1.86 -23.77 -16.33
CA LEU A 10 1.72 -23.78 -14.86
C LEU A 10 2.42 -22.61 -14.15
N ARG A 11 3.09 -21.71 -14.89
CA ARG A 11 3.54 -20.41 -14.36
C ARG A 11 2.45 -19.33 -14.38
N ARG A 12 1.20 -19.69 -14.66
CA ARG A 12 0.06 -18.78 -14.50
C ARG A 12 -0.20 -18.47 -13.02
N GLY A 13 0.24 -17.28 -12.63
CA GLY A 13 -0.54 -16.45 -11.74
C GLY A 13 -0.33 -16.67 -10.25
N ARG A 14 0.92 -16.86 -9.79
CA ARG A 14 1.26 -16.34 -8.45
C ARG A 14 1.16 -14.84 -8.57
N GLY A 15 0.00 -14.26 -8.22
CA GLY A 15 -0.09 -12.84 -7.96
C GLY A 15 1.11 -12.51 -7.08
N ARG A 16 1.98 -11.59 -7.53
CA ARG A 16 3.08 -11.15 -6.68
C ARG A 16 2.48 -10.86 -5.31
N PRO A 17 3.04 -11.36 -4.20
CA PRO A 17 2.51 -11.08 -2.87
C PRO A 17 2.29 -9.57 -2.67
N ASP A 18 3.08 -8.75 -3.37
CA ASP A 18 2.94 -7.30 -3.48
C ASP A 18 1.56 -6.78 -3.92
N HIS A 19 0.83 -7.51 -4.77
CA HIS A 19 -0.43 -7.03 -5.35
C HIS A 19 -1.63 -7.29 -4.45
N GLU A 20 -1.60 -8.34 -3.62
CA GLU A 20 -2.73 -8.69 -2.76
C GLU A 20 -2.87 -7.68 -1.62
N TRP A 21 -1.79 -7.40 -0.90
CA TRP A 21 -1.83 -6.43 0.22
C TRP A 21 -2.20 -5.03 -0.28
N GLN A 22 -1.69 -4.60 -1.45
CA GLN A 22 -2.04 -3.31 -2.05
C GLN A 22 -3.54 -3.24 -2.35
N ARG A 23 -4.12 -4.33 -2.88
CA ARG A 23 -5.56 -4.40 -3.16
C ARG A 23 -6.37 -4.27 -1.88
N VAL A 24 -5.98 -4.96 -0.81
CA VAL A 24 -6.64 -4.88 0.51
C VAL A 24 -6.57 -3.46 1.07
N VAL A 25 -5.40 -2.82 1.02
CA VAL A 25 -5.22 -1.43 1.46
C VAL A 25 -6.11 -0.49 0.66
N VAL A 26 -6.08 -0.55 -0.67
CA VAL A 26 -6.90 0.33 -1.53
C VAL A 26 -8.39 0.09 -1.28
N GLN A 27 -8.82 -1.15 -1.06
CA GLN A 27 -10.20 -1.47 -0.73
C GLN A 27 -10.61 -0.87 0.63
N ALA A 28 -9.77 -1.00 1.66
CA ALA A 28 -10.03 -0.44 2.98
C ALA A 28 -10.13 1.11 2.95
N LEU A 29 -9.26 1.76 2.19
CA LEU A 29 -9.30 3.21 1.98
C LEU A 29 -10.57 3.64 1.23
N THR A 30 -10.93 2.92 0.18
CA THR A 30 -12.14 3.20 -0.63
C THR A 30 -13.43 2.98 0.16
N ALA A 31 -13.45 1.98 1.06
CA ALA A 31 -14.60 1.68 1.90
C ALA A 31 -14.76 2.63 3.10
N SER A 32 -13.76 3.48 3.37
CA SER A 32 -13.83 4.42 4.49
C SER A 32 -14.80 5.56 4.19
N PRO A 33 -15.83 5.78 5.03
CA PRO A 33 -16.75 6.90 4.84
C PRO A 33 -16.05 8.26 5.04
N VAL A 34 -15.02 8.32 5.88
CA VAL A 34 -14.22 9.54 6.08
C VAL A 34 -13.44 9.89 4.81
N LEU A 35 -12.82 8.90 4.18
CA LEU A 35 -12.01 9.11 2.97
C LEU A 35 -12.86 9.22 1.68
N ALA A 36 -14.18 9.05 1.78
CA ALA A 36 -15.10 9.42 0.70
C ALA A 36 -15.12 10.96 0.51
N ASP A 37 -14.85 11.73 1.57
CA ASP A 37 -14.70 13.18 1.48
C ASP A 37 -13.41 13.59 0.76
N ARG A 38 -13.52 14.59 -0.12
CA ARG A 38 -12.39 15.06 -0.92
C ARG A 38 -11.33 15.75 -0.07
N SER A 39 -11.75 16.54 0.92
CA SER A 39 -10.84 17.30 1.79
C SER A 39 -10.07 16.35 2.71
N ALA A 40 -10.74 15.31 3.22
CA ALA A 40 -10.07 14.25 3.98
C ALA A 40 -9.00 13.52 3.15
N ARG A 41 -9.25 13.25 1.87
CA ARG A 41 -8.22 12.68 0.97
C ARG A 41 -7.06 13.62 0.72
N ALA A 42 -7.32 14.93 0.58
CA ALA A 42 -6.25 15.92 0.43
C ALA A 42 -5.38 15.96 1.70
N MET A 43 -6.01 16.04 2.87
CA MET A 43 -5.33 16.01 4.18
C MET A 43 -4.52 14.73 4.39
N LEU A 44 -5.02 13.58 3.93
CA LEU A 44 -4.27 12.32 3.97
C LEU A 44 -2.95 12.43 3.19
N VAL A 45 -2.98 13.01 1.98
CA VAL A 45 -1.79 13.18 1.14
C VAL A 45 -0.81 14.19 1.75
N GLU A 46 -1.32 15.29 2.32
CA GLU A 46 -0.51 16.29 3.02
C GLU A 46 0.20 15.69 4.23
N LEU A 47 -0.51 14.95 5.10
CA LEU A 47 0.08 14.32 6.28
C LEU A 47 1.13 13.28 5.94
N VAL A 48 0.95 12.51 4.85
CA VAL A 48 2.02 11.63 4.36
C VAL A 48 3.26 12.45 4.00
N GLY A 49 3.08 13.59 3.34
CA GLY A 49 4.17 14.49 3.01
C GLY A 49 4.87 15.08 4.23
N ASP A 50 4.10 15.52 5.23
CA ASP A 50 4.62 16.06 6.48
C ASP A 50 5.48 15.04 7.22
N VAL A 51 5.03 13.77 7.30
CA VAL A 51 5.81 12.69 7.93
C VAL A 51 7.08 12.38 7.14
N LEU A 52 7.03 12.48 5.81
CA LEU A 52 8.20 12.31 4.94
C LEU A 52 9.09 13.56 4.85
N GLY A 53 8.68 14.66 5.47
CA GLY A 53 9.39 15.95 5.44
C GLY A 53 9.42 16.61 4.05
N ARG A 54 8.52 16.23 3.13
CA ARG A 54 8.46 16.79 1.77
C ARG A 54 7.08 16.65 1.13
N PRO A 55 6.68 17.55 0.22
CA PRO A 55 5.38 17.47 -0.42
C PRO A 55 5.22 16.19 -1.26
N VAL A 56 4.00 15.64 -1.25
CA VAL A 56 3.62 14.51 -2.10
C VAL A 56 2.92 15.03 -3.33
N HIS A 57 3.49 14.77 -4.50
CA HIS A 57 2.90 15.11 -5.79
C HIS A 57 2.37 13.85 -6.46
N LEU A 58 1.04 13.67 -6.42
CA LEU A 58 0.35 12.61 -7.15
C LEU A 58 -0.22 13.16 -8.45
N ARG A 59 -0.33 12.30 -9.47
CA ARG A 59 -1.04 12.63 -10.71
C ARG A 59 -2.53 12.72 -10.44
N GLU A 60 -3.23 13.49 -11.26
CA GLU A 60 -4.68 13.46 -11.25
C GLU A 60 -5.17 12.10 -11.75
N GLN A 61 -6.10 11.49 -11.03
CA GLN A 61 -6.66 10.18 -11.33
C GLN A 61 -8.15 10.27 -11.60
N ALA A 62 -8.62 9.49 -12.57
CA ALA A 62 -10.02 9.49 -12.99
C ALA A 62 -10.98 8.96 -11.91
N THR A 63 -10.47 8.16 -10.95
CA THR A 63 -11.29 7.56 -9.90
C THR A 63 -10.57 7.55 -8.55
N VAL A 64 -11.34 7.55 -7.46
CA VAL A 64 -10.82 7.49 -6.08
C VAL A 64 -9.96 6.25 -5.82
N PRO A 65 -10.35 5.03 -6.25
CA PRO A 65 -9.47 3.85 -6.10
C PRO A 65 -8.13 3.99 -6.82
N LEU A 66 -8.10 4.63 -7.99
CA LEU A 66 -6.84 4.88 -8.71
C LEU A 66 -5.98 5.93 -7.99
N GLN A 67 -6.60 6.96 -7.42
CA GLN A 67 -5.92 7.94 -6.56
C GLN A 67 -5.24 7.25 -5.36
N PHE A 68 -5.96 6.37 -4.66
CA PHE A 68 -5.38 5.62 -3.53
C PHE A 68 -4.31 4.64 -3.98
N LEU A 69 -4.50 3.96 -5.10
CA LEU A 69 -3.48 3.07 -5.65
C LEU A 69 -2.19 3.82 -5.97
N GLU A 70 -2.28 5.03 -6.54
CA GLU A 70 -1.11 5.86 -6.81
C GLU A 70 -0.41 6.29 -5.50
N LEU A 71 -1.16 6.74 -4.50
CA LEU A 71 -0.63 7.07 -3.18
C LEU A 71 0.11 5.87 -2.56
N VAL A 72 -0.50 4.68 -2.57
CA VAL A 72 0.13 3.46 -2.05
C VAL A 72 1.43 3.16 -2.79
N ARG A 73 1.43 3.23 -4.13
CA ARG A 73 2.64 3.01 -4.95
C ARG A 73 3.72 4.05 -4.74
N PHE A 74 3.34 5.29 -4.44
CA PHE A 74 4.28 6.31 -3.98
C PHE A 74 4.91 5.86 -2.66
N CYS A 75 4.10 5.56 -1.65
CA CYS A 75 4.58 5.14 -0.34
C CYS A 75 5.43 3.86 -0.33
N VAL A 76 5.21 2.93 -1.26
CA VAL A 76 6.07 1.73 -1.43
C VAL A 76 7.48 2.09 -1.89
N ARG A 77 7.63 3.13 -2.73
CA ARG A 77 8.92 3.50 -3.33
C ARG A 77 9.77 4.37 -2.41
N GLU A 78 9.15 5.01 -1.44
CA GLU A 78 9.80 5.94 -0.53
C GLU A 78 10.21 5.25 0.77
N ASP A 79 11.42 5.55 1.23
CA ASP A 79 11.86 5.12 2.55
C ASP A 79 10.95 5.74 3.63
N GLY A 80 10.41 4.90 4.53
CA GLY A 80 9.42 5.32 5.51
C GLY A 80 8.02 5.64 4.97
N GLY A 81 7.77 5.49 3.66
CA GLY A 81 6.48 5.86 3.04
C GLY A 81 5.29 5.03 3.54
N LEU A 82 5.47 3.72 3.73
CA LEU A 82 4.39 2.85 4.24
C LEU A 82 4.05 3.11 5.71
N PRO A 83 5.03 3.24 6.63
CA PRO A 83 4.78 3.76 7.98
C PRO A 83 4.06 5.12 7.97
N ALA A 84 4.48 6.05 7.11
CA ALA A 84 3.84 7.36 6.98
C ALA A 84 2.37 7.25 6.55
N LEU A 85 2.07 6.37 5.59
CA LEU A 85 0.70 6.09 5.17
C LEU A 85 -0.16 5.55 6.33
N ALA A 86 0.33 4.56 7.07
CA ALA A 86 -0.41 3.98 8.18
C ALA A 86 -0.68 5.02 9.29
N HIS A 87 0.30 5.87 9.59
CA HIS A 87 0.13 6.98 10.52
C HIS A 87 -0.92 7.98 10.02
N ALA A 88 -0.79 8.48 8.79
CA ALA A 88 -1.71 9.46 8.22
C ALA A 88 -3.15 8.95 8.15
N VAL A 89 -3.36 7.67 7.80
CA VAL A 89 -4.69 7.04 7.80
C VAL A 89 -5.29 7.03 9.21
N ARG A 90 -4.53 6.66 10.23
CA ARG A 90 -5.00 6.67 11.63
C ARG A 90 -5.33 8.09 12.09
N THR A 91 -4.54 9.08 11.69
CA THR A 91 -4.77 10.49 12.03
C THR A 91 -6.03 11.05 11.37
N VAL A 92 -6.28 10.74 10.08
CA VAL A 92 -7.43 11.28 9.34
C VAL A 92 -8.72 10.51 9.61
N ALA A 93 -8.67 9.18 9.54
CA ALA A 93 -9.85 8.32 9.67
C ALA A 93 -10.18 7.97 11.13
N GLY A 94 -9.28 8.29 12.07
CA GLY A 94 -9.35 7.85 13.46
C GLY A 94 -8.98 6.38 13.65
N ASP A 95 -9.01 5.94 14.92
CA ASP A 95 -8.91 4.53 15.26
C ASP A 95 -10.15 3.78 14.74
N GLY A 96 -9.95 2.66 14.05
CA GLY A 96 -11.02 1.85 13.49
C GLY A 96 -10.58 0.94 12.35
N LEU A 97 -11.56 0.27 11.74
CA LEU A 97 -11.31 -0.83 10.79
C LEU A 97 -10.39 -0.44 9.63
N THR A 98 -10.53 0.76 9.07
CA THR A 98 -9.65 1.25 7.99
C THR A 98 -8.21 1.38 8.48
N ALA A 99 -7.97 2.06 9.60
CA ALA A 99 -6.63 2.28 10.14
C ALA A 99 -5.97 0.97 10.58
N ASP A 100 -6.73 0.05 11.15
CA ASP A 100 -6.23 -1.24 11.59
C ASP A 100 -5.90 -2.15 10.40
N THR A 101 -6.76 -2.19 9.38
CA THR A 101 -6.48 -2.95 8.15
C THR A 101 -5.23 -2.42 7.45
N VAL A 102 -5.11 -1.11 7.27
CA VAL A 102 -3.93 -0.50 6.63
C VAL A 102 -2.68 -0.76 7.45
N GLY A 103 -2.73 -0.52 8.77
CA GLY A 103 -1.61 -0.76 9.66
C GLY A 103 -1.15 -2.23 9.68
N GLU A 104 -2.10 -3.18 9.69
CA GLU A 104 -1.79 -4.60 9.64
C GLU A 104 -1.12 -4.99 8.31
N GLN A 105 -1.66 -4.54 7.17
CA GLN A 105 -1.09 -4.85 5.86
C GLN A 105 0.31 -4.24 5.68
N VAL A 106 0.51 -3.00 6.12
CA VAL A 106 1.83 -2.34 6.12
C VAL A 106 2.83 -3.13 6.97
N ARG A 107 2.45 -3.52 8.19
CA ARG A 107 3.30 -4.32 9.07
C ARG A 107 3.70 -5.65 8.42
N LYS A 108 2.70 -6.41 7.92
CA LYS A 108 2.93 -7.70 7.24
C LYS A 108 3.85 -7.56 6.03
N PHE A 109 3.66 -6.49 5.24
CA PHE A 109 4.51 -6.21 4.09
C PHE A 109 5.96 -5.95 4.52
N LEU A 110 6.17 -5.04 5.48
CA LEU A 110 7.51 -4.69 5.99
C LEU A 110 8.24 -5.91 6.58
N GLU A 111 7.53 -6.78 7.29
CA GLU A 111 8.06 -8.05 7.80
C GLU A 111 8.48 -9.00 6.67
N ALA A 112 7.72 -9.06 5.58
CA ALA A 112 8.02 -9.90 4.42
C ALA A 112 9.20 -9.37 3.57
N VAL A 113 9.38 -8.04 3.51
CA VAL A 113 10.46 -7.41 2.73
C VAL A 113 11.75 -7.16 3.49
N ALA A 114 11.81 -7.45 4.79
CA ALA A 114 13.04 -7.41 5.56
C ALA A 114 13.82 -8.74 5.43
N PRO A 115 14.83 -8.87 4.53
CA PRO A 115 15.66 -10.07 4.50
C PRO A 115 16.52 -10.14 5.78
N GLY A 116 16.23 -11.13 6.63
CA GLY A 116 17.21 -11.71 7.57
C GLY A 116 17.72 -10.82 8.72
N ARG A 117 17.09 -10.93 9.89
CA ARG A 117 17.80 -11.01 11.19
C ARG A 117 17.69 -12.42 11.79
N ALA A 118 17.71 -13.44 10.94
CA ALA A 118 17.71 -14.84 11.35
C ALA A 118 18.72 -15.59 10.48
N GLY A 119 19.96 -15.76 10.98
CA GLY A 119 20.95 -16.60 10.33
C GLY A 119 22.43 -16.21 10.44
N GLU A 120 22.86 -15.47 11.47
CA GLU A 120 24.27 -15.45 11.89
C GLU A 120 24.40 -16.31 13.15
N ARG A 121 24.65 -17.62 12.99
CA ARG A 121 25.27 -18.50 13.98
C ARG A 121 26.03 -19.62 13.29
#